data_AF-A0A914DR10-F1
#
_entry.id   AF-A0A914DR10-F1
#
_cell.length_a   1.000
_cell.length_b   1.000
_cell.length_c   1.000
_cell.angle_alpha   90.00
_cell.angle_beta   90.00
_cell.angle_gamma   90.00
#
_symmetry.space_group_name_H-M   'P 1'
#
loop_
_entity.id
_entity.type
_entity.pdbx_description
1 polymer ?
#
loop_
_entity_poly.entity_id
_entity_poly.type
_entity_poly.pdbx_seq_one_letter_code
_entity_poly.pdbx_strand_id
1 'polypeptide(L)'
;LRSSIEVYLGFTDPSGAFFDGGLLDNPSPLLSSDVPNDVVLHANNLGNGTLNYVQIYGPRGDISYTSELVQRINCNYEYIAPTPFNCSYGVYVISTYGIDKSGQNFIRNIPVQCLSNRPPPAPPKPRCDVTEVTYDIALLLDISLRGNSLSETAWSDFKGTLATALSNYSPDGAFHINNTRLAIIGVAGPADTKLLYSFADSEGKKATDMLATVTQVQSYGQNIPSAIDVVRQLASNASLGYRQPAQYPNVRHLVIYATLNGAQTDGGDPVNDVHTLVRGGSFGFSIVAHSSLYSDSALKANLLSLASYPCLYFAIDNPTTTYIPYYINDLTCRRNPQCSDKAGGPQNFLLN
;
A
#
# COMPACT_ATOMS: atom_id res chain seq x y z
N LEU A 1 -8.80 -26.81 -6.10
CA LEU A 1 -10.04 -26.02 -5.92
C LEU A 1 -9.84 -25.13 -4.70
N ARG A 2 -10.00 -23.80 -4.85
CA ARG A 2 -9.86 -22.86 -3.73
C ARG A 2 -11.17 -22.90 -2.93
N SER A 3 -11.10 -23.09 -1.61
CA SER A 3 -12.30 -23.07 -0.76
C SER A 3 -12.93 -21.67 -0.80
N SER A 4 -14.27 -21.59 -0.86
CA SER A 4 -15.04 -20.33 -0.90
C SER A 4 -15.11 -19.61 0.45
N ILE A 5 -14.44 -20.15 1.47
CA ILE A 5 -14.38 -19.57 2.81
C ILE A 5 -13.44 -18.36 2.80
N GLU A 6 -13.95 -17.23 3.24
CA GLU A 6 -13.18 -16.01 3.45
C GLU A 6 -13.05 -15.74 4.93
N VAL A 7 -11.85 -15.42 5.40
CA VAL A 7 -11.58 -15.07 6.79
C VAL A 7 -11.13 -13.62 6.82
N TYR A 8 -11.85 -12.81 7.58
CA TYR A 8 -11.52 -11.43 7.88
C TYR A 8 -10.89 -11.38 9.25
N LEU A 9 -9.84 -10.58 9.35
CA LEU A 9 -8.97 -10.49 10.51
C LEU A 9 -8.94 -9.04 10.96
N GLY A 10 -9.04 -8.85 12.27
CA GLY A 10 -8.87 -7.55 12.90
C GLY A 10 -8.15 -7.66 14.24
N PHE A 11 -7.75 -6.50 14.75
CA PHE A 11 -7.04 -6.34 16.00
C PHE A 11 -7.73 -5.31 16.87
N THR A 12 -7.85 -5.63 18.16
CA THR A 12 -8.34 -4.70 19.19
C THR A 12 -7.30 -4.54 20.30
N ASP A 13 -7.33 -3.41 20.98
CA ASP A 13 -6.51 -3.18 22.17
C ASP A 13 -7.35 -3.53 23.41
N PRO A 14 -6.90 -4.46 24.27
CA PRO A 14 -7.63 -4.83 25.49
C PRO A 14 -7.87 -3.64 26.43
N SER A 15 -7.04 -2.59 26.34
CA SER A 15 -7.15 -1.37 27.13
C SER A 15 -8.01 -0.27 26.49
N GLY A 16 -8.41 -0.45 25.22
CA GLY A 16 -9.26 0.49 24.47
C GLY A 16 -8.61 1.85 24.17
N ALA A 17 -7.29 1.99 24.32
CA ALA A 17 -6.61 3.29 24.28
C ALA A 17 -6.07 3.67 22.89
N PHE A 18 -5.68 2.69 22.06
CA PHE A 18 -5.04 2.93 20.75
C PHE A 18 -5.95 2.74 19.54
N PHE A 19 -6.96 1.90 19.68
CA PHE A 19 -7.99 1.70 18.67
C PHE A 19 -9.31 2.11 19.31
N ASP A 20 -10.11 2.92 18.62
CA ASP A 20 -11.49 3.29 19.01
C ASP A 20 -12.44 2.06 19.09
N GLY A 21 -11.88 0.85 19.04
CA GLY A 21 -12.52 -0.46 19.19
C GLY A 21 -12.72 -0.89 20.64
N GLY A 22 -13.02 0.06 21.55
CA GLY A 22 -13.52 -0.27 22.89
C GLY A 22 -14.81 -1.10 22.87
N LEU A 23 -15.41 -1.28 21.69
CA LEU A 23 -16.39 -2.31 21.37
C LEU A 23 -15.73 -3.30 20.41
N LEU A 24 -15.70 -4.58 20.80
CA LEU A 24 -15.04 -5.73 20.15
C LEU A 24 -15.46 -6.02 18.68
N ASP A 25 -16.20 -5.10 18.06
CA ASP A 25 -16.88 -5.20 16.77
C ASP A 25 -16.41 -4.17 15.72
N ASN A 26 -15.48 -3.26 16.07
CA ASN A 26 -14.83 -2.36 15.10
C ASN A 26 -13.29 -2.49 15.15
N PRO A 27 -12.73 -3.65 14.72
CA PRO A 27 -11.32 -3.91 14.87
C PRO A 27 -10.47 -3.23 13.79
N SER A 28 -9.22 -2.92 14.14
CA SER A 28 -8.21 -2.38 13.23
C SER A 28 -7.64 -3.47 12.32
N PRO A 29 -7.33 -3.19 11.04
CA PRO A 29 -6.63 -4.13 10.17
C PRO A 29 -5.11 -4.21 10.46
N LEU A 30 -4.61 -3.40 11.39
CA LEU A 30 -3.20 -3.30 11.77
C LEU A 30 -3.00 -3.62 13.25
N LEU A 31 -1.86 -4.23 13.54
CA LEU A 31 -1.40 -4.42 14.92
C LEU A 31 -0.72 -3.14 15.42
N SER A 32 -0.73 -2.88 16.73
CA SER A 32 0.07 -1.83 17.36
C SER A 32 1.37 -2.41 17.93
N SER A 33 2.52 -1.75 17.71
CA SER A 33 3.83 -2.22 18.22
C SER A 33 4.00 -2.11 19.73
N ASP A 34 3.27 -1.18 20.35
CA ASP A 34 3.56 -0.73 21.71
C ASP A 34 2.50 -1.16 22.72
N VAL A 35 1.46 -1.88 22.28
CA VAL A 35 0.41 -2.45 23.14
C VAL A 35 0.07 -3.89 22.77
N PRO A 36 -0.50 -4.67 23.71
CA PRO A 36 -1.06 -5.97 23.40
C PRO A 36 -2.22 -5.87 22.41
N ASN A 37 -2.27 -6.80 21.46
CA ASN A 37 -3.30 -6.86 20.43
C ASN A 37 -4.11 -8.14 20.59
N ASP A 38 -5.41 -8.01 20.83
CA ASP A 38 -6.33 -9.13 20.74
C ASP A 38 -6.62 -9.41 19.27
N VAL A 39 -6.51 -10.68 18.89
CA VAL A 39 -6.81 -11.13 17.52
C VAL A 39 -8.28 -11.50 17.45
N VAL A 40 -9.02 -10.83 16.57
CA VAL A 40 -10.44 -11.13 16.31
C VAL A 40 -10.63 -11.53 14.85
N LEU A 41 -11.49 -12.52 14.60
CA LEU A 41 -11.74 -13.05 13.27
C LEU A 41 -13.24 -13.18 12.98
N HIS A 42 -13.59 -13.01 11.72
CA HIS A 42 -14.90 -13.27 11.15
C HIS A 42 -14.75 -14.20 9.93
N ALA A 43 -15.65 -15.18 9.75
CA ALA A 43 -15.57 -16.10 8.63
C ALA A 43 -16.86 -16.13 7.78
N ASN A 44 -16.74 -15.72 6.51
CA ASN A 44 -17.81 -15.87 5.53
C ASN A 44 -17.80 -17.25 4.88
N ASN A 45 -18.99 -17.73 4.53
CA ASN A 45 -19.23 -19.02 3.87
C ASN A 45 -18.73 -20.26 4.65
N LEU A 46 -18.52 -20.13 5.97
CA LEU A 46 -18.05 -21.23 6.82
C LEU A 46 -19.14 -22.30 7.06
N GLY A 47 -20.41 -21.91 7.07
CA GLY A 47 -21.55 -22.80 7.37
C GLY A 47 -21.55 -23.22 8.84
N ASN A 48 -21.68 -24.52 9.10
CA ASN A 48 -21.52 -25.13 10.43
C ASN A 48 -20.06 -25.53 10.74
N GLY A 49 -19.10 -25.02 9.95
CA GLY A 49 -17.67 -25.17 10.23
C GLY A 49 -17.22 -24.34 11.44
N THR A 50 -15.93 -24.43 11.77
CA THR A 50 -15.35 -23.73 12.92
C THR A 50 -13.93 -23.24 12.63
N LEU A 51 -13.50 -22.16 13.28
CA LEU A 51 -12.09 -21.76 13.37
C LEU A 51 -11.52 -22.29 14.69
N ASN A 52 -10.42 -23.05 14.62
CA ASN A 52 -9.88 -23.77 15.77
C ASN A 52 -8.77 -22.99 16.47
N TYR A 53 -7.79 -22.51 15.71
CA TYR A 53 -6.63 -21.83 16.26
C TYR A 53 -6.00 -20.89 15.25
N VAL A 54 -5.18 -19.99 15.76
CA VAL A 54 -4.39 -19.04 14.99
C VAL A 54 -2.91 -19.18 15.35
N GLN A 55 -2.05 -19.05 14.34
CA GLN A 55 -0.60 -18.94 14.52
C GLN A 55 -0.11 -17.68 13.85
N ILE A 56 0.84 -17.01 14.50
CA ILE A 56 1.47 -15.81 13.93
C ILE A 56 2.94 -16.15 13.67
N TYR A 57 3.33 -15.98 12.41
CA TYR A 57 4.67 -16.22 11.92
C TYR A 57 5.41 -14.89 11.76
N GLY A 58 6.59 -14.82 12.37
CA GLY A 58 7.53 -13.72 12.19
C GLY A 58 8.11 -13.67 10.78
N PRO A 59 8.87 -12.60 10.44
CA PRO A 59 9.46 -12.43 9.11
C PRO A 59 10.49 -13.52 8.75
N ARG A 60 10.97 -14.31 9.71
CA ARG A 60 11.92 -15.41 9.50
C ARG A 60 11.23 -16.78 9.42
N GLY A 61 9.89 -16.81 9.44
CA GLY A 61 9.11 -18.04 9.46
C GLY A 61 9.03 -18.72 10.82
N ASP A 62 9.54 -18.09 11.87
CA ASP A 62 9.39 -18.55 13.25
C ASP A 62 7.94 -18.36 13.73
N ILE A 63 7.42 -19.33 14.50
CA ILE A 63 6.13 -19.19 15.17
C ILE A 63 6.36 -18.28 16.38
N SER A 64 5.91 -17.03 16.27
CA SER A 64 6.03 -16.05 17.35
C SER A 64 4.85 -16.13 18.33
N TYR A 65 3.72 -16.71 17.92
CA TYR A 65 2.52 -16.83 18.73
C TYR A 65 1.61 -17.96 18.24
N THR A 66 0.89 -18.61 19.16
CA THR A 66 -0.15 -19.60 18.88
C THR A 66 -1.24 -19.48 19.94
N SER A 67 -2.50 -19.51 19.52
CA SER A 67 -3.63 -19.49 20.44
C SER A 67 -4.85 -20.18 19.84
N GLU A 68 -5.58 -20.90 20.67
CA GLU A 68 -6.88 -21.44 20.31
C GLU A 68 -7.89 -20.30 20.18
N LEU A 69 -8.82 -20.44 19.23
CA LEU A 69 -9.86 -19.46 19.00
C LEU A 69 -11.09 -19.82 19.81
N VAL A 70 -11.62 -18.83 20.52
CA VAL A 70 -12.86 -18.96 21.28
C VAL A 70 -13.97 -18.27 20.50
N GLN A 71 -15.08 -18.98 20.29
CA GLN A 71 -16.25 -18.42 19.64
C GLN A 71 -17.03 -17.52 20.61
N ARG A 72 -17.42 -16.34 20.15
CA ARG A 72 -18.21 -15.33 20.85
C ARG A 72 -19.64 -15.31 20.29
N ILE A 73 -20.59 -14.86 21.12
CA ILE A 73 -22.01 -14.78 20.76
C ILE A 73 -22.37 -13.31 20.56
N ASN A 74 -23.13 -12.99 19.50
CA ASN A 74 -23.60 -11.64 19.17
C ASN A 74 -22.49 -10.61 18.91
N CYS A 75 -21.40 -11.03 18.26
CA CYS A 75 -20.32 -10.14 17.81
C CYS A 75 -20.17 -10.21 16.29
N ASN A 76 -19.75 -9.11 15.66
CA ASN A 76 -19.43 -9.05 14.22
C ASN A 76 -18.19 -9.89 13.89
N TYR A 77 -17.25 -9.95 14.83
CA TYR A 77 -16.11 -10.85 14.77
C TYR A 77 -16.34 -11.97 15.79
N GLU A 78 -16.86 -13.10 15.33
CA GLU A 78 -17.35 -14.18 16.20
C GLU A 78 -16.24 -15.07 16.77
N TYR A 79 -14.96 -14.86 16.42
CA TYR A 79 -13.83 -15.59 17.01
C TYR A 79 -12.83 -14.62 17.63
N ILE A 80 -12.29 -14.99 18.80
CA ILE A 80 -11.22 -14.24 19.49
C ILE A 80 -10.11 -15.18 19.94
N ALA A 81 -8.86 -14.73 19.83
CA ALA A 81 -7.74 -15.36 20.51
C ALA A 81 -7.65 -14.79 21.95
N PRO A 82 -7.78 -15.61 23.01
CA PRO A 82 -7.91 -15.13 24.39
C PRO A 82 -6.63 -14.55 24.98
N THR A 83 -5.48 -14.77 24.32
CA THR A 83 -4.18 -14.27 24.77
C THR A 83 -3.73 -13.15 23.84
N PRO A 84 -3.44 -11.93 24.33
CA PRO A 84 -2.98 -10.86 23.46
C PRO A 84 -1.62 -11.16 22.80
N PHE A 85 -1.42 -10.63 21.60
CA PHE A 85 -0.15 -10.69 20.87
C PHE A 85 0.59 -9.34 20.89
N ASN A 86 1.91 -9.39 21.12
CA ASN A 86 2.79 -8.21 21.10
C ASN A 86 3.66 -8.19 19.84
N CYS A 87 3.62 -7.08 19.13
CA CYS A 87 4.39 -6.87 17.91
C CYS A 87 5.87 -6.56 18.19
N SER A 88 6.74 -7.54 17.92
CA SER A 88 8.21 -7.35 17.95
C SER A 88 8.86 -6.94 16.62
N TYR A 89 8.13 -7.03 15.49
CA TYR A 89 8.63 -6.85 14.12
C TYR A 89 7.61 -6.04 13.31
N GLY A 90 8.01 -5.50 12.15
CA GLY A 90 7.11 -4.68 11.33
C GLY A 90 6.08 -5.47 10.52
N VAL A 91 6.34 -6.75 10.23
CA VAL A 91 5.51 -7.60 9.37
C VAL A 91 5.37 -9.00 9.96
N TYR A 92 4.19 -9.59 9.81
CA TYR A 92 3.86 -10.94 10.25
C TYR A 92 2.92 -11.62 9.24
N VAL A 93 2.84 -12.94 9.30
CA VAL A 93 1.78 -13.72 8.63
C VAL A 93 0.93 -14.39 9.69
N ILE A 94 -0.37 -14.12 9.68
CA ILE A 94 -1.33 -14.79 10.54
C ILE A 94 -1.95 -15.94 9.77
N SER A 95 -1.76 -17.16 10.27
CA SER A 95 -2.37 -18.37 9.74
C SER A 95 -3.53 -18.79 10.62
N THR A 96 -4.73 -18.77 10.06
CA THR A 96 -5.94 -19.25 10.72
C THR A 96 -6.26 -20.66 10.22
N TYR A 97 -6.50 -21.56 11.16
CA TYR A 97 -6.81 -22.96 10.91
C TYR A 97 -8.25 -23.24 11.30
N GLY A 98 -8.97 -23.96 10.43
CA GLY A 98 -10.36 -24.27 10.66
C GLY A 98 -10.82 -25.53 9.93
N ILE A 99 -12.08 -25.87 10.16
CA ILE A 99 -12.78 -27.00 9.55
C ILE A 99 -14.01 -26.44 8.83
N ASP A 100 -14.21 -26.80 7.57
CA ASP A 100 -15.38 -26.38 6.80
C ASP A 100 -16.64 -27.18 7.15
N LYS A 101 -17.77 -26.77 6.57
CA LYS A 101 -19.07 -27.45 6.72
C LYS A 101 -19.08 -28.93 6.31
N SER A 102 -18.09 -29.38 5.56
CA SER A 102 -17.94 -30.77 5.10
C SER A 102 -16.93 -31.55 5.94
N GLY A 103 -16.40 -30.96 7.01
CA GLY A 103 -15.42 -31.59 7.89
C GLY A 103 -13.98 -31.54 7.35
N GLN A 104 -13.70 -30.77 6.29
CA GLN A 104 -12.36 -30.66 5.73
C GLN A 104 -11.57 -29.53 6.39
N ASN A 105 -10.30 -29.81 6.71
CA ASN A 105 -9.38 -28.79 7.24
C ASN A 105 -9.03 -27.76 6.17
N PHE A 106 -8.94 -26.49 6.58
CA PHE A 106 -8.42 -25.42 5.75
C PHE A 106 -7.50 -24.48 6.53
N ILE A 107 -6.67 -23.76 5.78
CA ILE A 107 -5.77 -22.74 6.30
C ILE A 107 -6.00 -21.45 5.51
N ARG A 108 -5.96 -20.31 6.20
CA ARG A 108 -5.92 -18.97 5.59
C ARG A 108 -4.74 -18.21 6.14
N ASN A 109 -3.86 -17.77 5.24
CA ASN A 109 -2.70 -16.97 5.57
C ASN A 109 -2.99 -15.51 5.21
N ILE A 110 -2.94 -14.64 6.21
CA ILE A 110 -3.23 -13.22 6.08
C ILE A 110 -1.98 -12.46 6.54
N PRO A 111 -1.26 -11.79 5.63
CA PRO A 111 -0.14 -10.95 6.02
C PRO A 111 -0.63 -9.67 6.68
N VAL A 112 0.02 -9.32 7.79
CA VAL A 112 -0.32 -8.17 8.64
C VAL A 112 0.92 -7.36 8.98
N GLN A 113 0.68 -6.13 9.38
CA GLN A 113 1.74 -5.17 9.69
C GLN A 113 1.51 -4.57 11.05
N CYS A 114 2.60 -4.28 11.75
CA CYS A 114 2.57 -3.58 13.02
C CYS A 114 2.81 -2.10 12.80
N LEU A 115 1.89 -1.27 13.27
CA LEU A 115 2.04 0.16 13.36
C LEU A 115 3.15 0.44 14.38
N SER A 116 4.34 0.79 13.88
CA SER A 116 5.54 0.98 14.67
C SER A 116 5.94 2.44 14.69
N ASN A 117 6.14 3.01 15.88
CA ASN A 117 6.68 4.36 16.06
C ASN A 117 8.20 4.44 15.84
N ARG A 118 8.86 3.31 15.55
CA ARG A 118 10.27 3.28 15.16
C ARG A 118 10.43 3.77 13.73
N PRO A 119 11.29 4.78 13.48
CA PRO A 119 11.60 5.25 12.14
C PRO A 119 11.91 4.07 11.19
N PRO A 120 11.31 4.00 9.99
CA PRO A 120 11.77 3.04 8.99
C PRO A 120 13.26 3.27 8.70
N PRO A 121 14.02 2.22 8.37
CA PRO A 121 15.40 2.39 7.94
C PRO A 121 15.43 3.23 6.66
N ALA A 122 16.46 4.06 6.53
CA ALA A 122 16.67 4.87 5.33
C ALA A 122 16.70 3.96 4.08
N PRO A 123 16.08 4.39 2.96
CA PRO A 123 16.10 3.64 1.71
C PRO A 123 17.53 3.36 1.24
N PRO A 124 17.82 2.13 0.78
CA PRO A 124 19.13 1.81 0.24
C PRO A 124 19.36 2.54 -1.07
N LYS A 125 20.63 2.71 -1.46
CA LYS A 125 20.98 3.18 -2.80
C LYS A 125 20.41 2.23 -3.87
N PRO A 126 20.03 2.73 -5.06
CA PRO A 126 19.55 1.89 -6.15
C PRO A 126 20.58 0.80 -6.50
N ARG A 127 20.09 -0.42 -6.75
CA ARG A 127 20.93 -1.59 -7.04
C ARG A 127 21.26 -1.78 -8.52
N CYS A 128 20.75 -0.89 -9.36
CA CYS A 128 20.90 -0.93 -10.81
C CYS A 128 21.08 0.49 -11.34
N ASP A 129 21.49 0.59 -12.62
CA ASP A 129 21.40 1.84 -13.36
C ASP A 129 19.93 2.05 -13.80
N VAL A 130 19.30 3.09 -13.26
CA VAL A 130 17.90 3.40 -13.58
C VAL A 130 17.71 3.99 -14.99
N THR A 131 18.79 4.37 -15.68
CA THR A 131 18.70 4.79 -17.09
C THR A 131 18.54 3.60 -18.03
N GLU A 132 18.83 2.39 -17.55
CA GLU A 132 18.70 1.14 -18.32
C GLU A 132 17.36 0.42 -18.06
N VAL A 133 16.56 0.87 -17.09
CA VAL A 133 15.28 0.23 -16.77
C VAL A 133 14.12 0.85 -17.55
N THR A 134 13.26 0.02 -18.12
CA THR A 134 12.10 0.47 -18.90
C THR A 134 10.82 0.41 -18.06
N TYR A 135 10.27 1.56 -17.67
CA TYR A 135 9.10 1.65 -16.80
C TYR A 135 8.00 2.58 -17.33
N ASP A 136 6.74 2.23 -17.10
CA ASP A 136 5.60 3.16 -17.12
C ASP A 136 5.23 3.48 -15.66
N ILE A 137 5.45 4.73 -15.25
CA ILE A 137 5.18 5.20 -13.89
C ILE A 137 3.88 6.02 -13.89
N ALA A 138 2.85 5.55 -13.20
CA ALA A 138 1.65 6.32 -12.92
C ALA A 138 1.78 6.99 -11.55
N LEU A 139 1.99 8.30 -11.52
CA LEU A 139 2.08 9.09 -10.30
C LEU A 139 0.68 9.56 -9.89
N LEU A 140 0.15 8.94 -8.84
CA LEU A 140 -1.00 9.43 -8.09
C LEU A 140 -0.51 10.54 -7.16
N LEU A 141 -0.67 11.79 -7.56
CA LEU A 141 -0.20 12.94 -6.79
C LEU A 141 -1.35 13.54 -6.00
N ASP A 142 -1.22 13.53 -4.67
CA ASP A 142 -2.14 14.21 -3.75
C ASP A 142 -2.13 15.72 -4.00
N ILE A 143 -3.21 16.24 -4.58
CA ILE A 143 -3.40 17.67 -4.85
C ILE A 143 -4.40 18.31 -3.87
N SER A 144 -4.82 17.57 -2.83
CA SER A 144 -5.82 18.02 -1.87
C SER A 144 -5.26 19.02 -0.84
N LEU A 145 -6.14 19.82 -0.24
CA LEU A 145 -5.78 20.68 0.89
C LEU A 145 -5.64 19.89 2.19
N ARG A 146 -4.65 20.26 2.99
CA ARG A 146 -4.48 19.83 4.40
C ARG A 146 -4.92 20.89 5.39
N GLY A 147 -6.13 21.41 5.23
CA GLY A 147 -6.53 22.61 5.98
C GLY A 147 -5.48 23.72 5.88
N ASN A 148 -5.35 24.52 6.94
CA ASN A 148 -4.43 25.66 6.98
C ASN A 148 -2.96 25.29 7.32
N SER A 149 -2.58 24.00 7.27
CA SER A 149 -1.40 23.50 7.99
C SER A 149 -0.18 23.10 7.14
N LEU A 150 -0.32 22.91 5.82
CA LEU A 150 0.84 22.75 4.94
C LEU A 150 1.19 24.09 4.30
N SER A 151 2.44 24.53 4.48
CA SER A 151 2.94 25.68 3.75
C SER A 151 3.04 25.35 2.26
N GLU A 152 2.80 26.35 1.40
CA GLU A 152 3.08 26.27 -0.05
C GLU A 152 4.51 25.76 -0.32
N THR A 153 5.44 26.09 0.58
CA THR A 153 6.81 25.58 0.57
C THR A 153 6.89 24.07 0.70
N ALA A 154 6.17 23.45 1.64
CA ALA A 154 6.18 21.99 1.81
C ALA A 154 5.63 21.26 0.57
N TRP A 155 4.59 21.83 -0.05
CA TRP A 155 4.05 21.32 -1.32
C TRP A 155 5.08 21.42 -2.46
N SER A 156 5.68 22.61 -2.63
CA SER A 156 6.70 22.87 -3.65
C SER A 156 7.92 21.97 -3.49
N ASP A 157 8.44 21.81 -2.26
CA ASP A 157 9.59 20.98 -1.95
C ASP A 157 9.32 19.49 -2.21
N PHE A 158 8.12 19.03 -1.86
CA PHE A 158 7.70 17.65 -2.12
C PHE A 158 7.63 17.37 -3.62
N LYS A 159 7.00 18.26 -4.41
CA LYS A 159 6.98 18.16 -5.88
C LYS A 159 8.38 18.20 -6.48
N GLY A 160 9.23 19.14 -6.05
CA GLY A 160 10.60 19.27 -6.54
C GLY A 160 11.44 18.02 -6.27
N THR A 161 11.23 17.39 -5.12
CA THR A 161 11.90 16.14 -4.76
C THR A 161 11.43 14.96 -5.62
N LEU A 162 10.12 14.84 -5.85
CA LEU A 162 9.57 13.83 -6.77
C LEU A 162 10.08 14.04 -8.20
N ALA A 163 10.12 15.30 -8.68
CA ALA A 163 10.66 15.63 -9.98
C ALA A 163 12.13 15.22 -10.11
N THR A 164 12.93 15.47 -9.07
CA THR A 164 14.34 15.05 -9.01
C THR A 164 14.48 13.53 -9.11
N ALA A 165 13.67 12.77 -8.37
CA ALA A 165 13.68 11.31 -8.42
C ALA A 165 13.35 10.79 -9.83
N LEU A 166 12.32 11.36 -10.45
CA LEU A 166 11.81 10.93 -11.75
C LEU A 166 12.67 11.39 -12.94
N SER A 167 13.47 12.45 -12.79
CA SER A 167 14.44 12.87 -13.81
C SER A 167 15.63 11.93 -13.94
N ASN A 168 15.89 11.07 -12.95
CA ASN A 168 17.03 10.13 -12.98
C ASN A 168 16.89 9.02 -14.04
N TYR A 169 15.70 8.82 -14.61
CA TYR A 169 15.45 7.75 -15.57
C TYR A 169 16.00 8.06 -16.97
N SER A 170 16.44 9.29 -17.24
CA SER A 170 17.05 9.67 -18.52
C SER A 170 18.25 10.58 -18.33
N PRO A 171 19.34 10.43 -19.12
CA PRO A 171 20.51 11.31 -19.05
C PRO A 171 20.19 12.79 -19.28
N ASP A 172 19.18 13.12 -20.09
CA ASP A 172 18.72 14.48 -20.37
C ASP A 172 17.58 14.95 -19.43
N GLY A 173 17.11 14.06 -18.56
CA GLY A 173 15.99 14.27 -17.65
C GLY A 173 14.61 14.25 -18.31
N ALA A 174 14.52 13.98 -19.63
CA ALA A 174 13.26 13.89 -20.36
C ALA A 174 12.79 12.43 -20.48
N PHE A 175 11.48 12.21 -20.53
CA PHE A 175 10.90 10.89 -20.75
C PHE A 175 10.90 10.54 -22.24
N HIS A 176 11.15 9.27 -22.54
CA HIS A 176 11.30 8.77 -23.91
C HIS A 176 10.54 7.46 -24.10
N ILE A 177 9.99 7.25 -25.30
CA ILE A 177 9.18 6.08 -25.67
C ILE A 177 9.90 4.76 -25.44
N ASN A 178 11.22 4.76 -25.66
CA ASN A 178 12.07 3.58 -25.57
C ASN A 178 12.60 3.33 -24.15
N ASN A 179 12.26 4.19 -23.20
CA ASN A 179 12.74 4.11 -21.82
C ASN A 179 11.56 4.27 -20.85
N THR A 180 11.55 5.33 -20.05
CA THR A 180 10.56 5.55 -19.00
C THR A 180 9.50 6.54 -19.46
N ARG A 181 8.24 6.28 -19.11
CA ARG A 181 7.09 7.18 -19.33
C ARG A 181 6.44 7.52 -18.01
N LEU A 182 5.83 8.71 -17.95
CA LEU A 182 5.16 9.22 -16.76
C LEU A 182 3.72 9.59 -17.07
N ALA A 183 2.78 9.06 -16.31
CA ALA A 183 1.43 9.61 -16.21
C ALA A 183 1.28 10.30 -14.85
N ILE A 184 0.53 11.39 -14.78
CA ILE A 184 0.24 12.11 -13.53
C ILE A 184 -1.26 12.19 -13.36
N ILE A 185 -1.74 11.73 -12.22
CA ILE A 185 -3.14 11.72 -11.83
C ILE A 185 -3.23 12.54 -10.55
N GLY A 186 -4.03 13.61 -10.58
CA GLY A 186 -4.32 14.39 -9.39
C GLY A 186 -5.32 13.63 -8.52
N VAL A 187 -4.99 13.46 -7.23
CA VAL A 187 -5.86 12.82 -6.23
C VAL A 187 -6.33 13.87 -5.24
N ALA A 188 -7.64 14.07 -5.15
CA ALA A 188 -8.30 14.92 -4.17
C ALA A 188 -9.72 14.41 -3.92
N GLY A 189 -10.67 15.24 -3.48
CA GLY A 189 -12.07 14.84 -3.36
C GLY A 189 -12.64 14.27 -4.68
N PRO A 190 -13.81 13.60 -4.62
CA PRO A 190 -14.39 12.89 -5.77
C PRO A 190 -14.52 13.71 -7.06
N ALA A 191 -14.80 15.01 -6.95
CA ALA A 191 -14.99 15.90 -8.10
C ALA A 191 -13.66 16.35 -8.75
N ASP A 192 -12.55 16.28 -8.01
CA ASP A 192 -11.26 16.87 -8.42
C ASP A 192 -10.22 15.83 -8.82
N THR A 193 -10.48 14.55 -8.56
CA THR A 193 -9.61 13.45 -8.97
C THR A 193 -9.67 13.25 -10.48
N LYS A 194 -8.53 13.42 -11.18
CA LYS A 194 -8.49 13.38 -12.65
C LYS A 194 -7.10 13.10 -13.21
N LEU A 195 -7.07 12.61 -14.45
CA LEU A 195 -5.85 12.52 -15.24
C LEU A 195 -5.36 13.93 -15.61
N LEU A 196 -4.12 14.25 -15.24
CA LEU A 196 -3.46 15.52 -15.58
C LEU A 196 -2.53 15.35 -16.78
N TYR A 197 -1.82 14.23 -16.83
CA TYR A 197 -0.93 13.84 -17.93
C TYR A 197 -1.03 12.33 -18.16
N SER A 198 -1.24 11.91 -19.41
CA SER A 198 -1.15 10.51 -19.83
C SER A 198 0.30 10.10 -20.10
N PHE A 199 0.56 8.80 -20.30
CA PHE A 199 1.89 8.34 -20.71
C PHE A 199 2.30 8.90 -22.07
N ALA A 200 1.34 9.06 -23.00
CA ALA A 200 1.57 9.67 -24.30
C ALA A 200 2.00 11.15 -24.17
N ASP A 201 1.49 11.86 -23.16
CA ASP A 201 1.83 13.27 -22.94
C ASP A 201 3.26 13.48 -22.44
N SER A 202 3.91 12.44 -21.88
CA SER A 202 5.24 12.57 -21.27
C SER A 202 6.40 12.61 -22.26
N GLU A 203 6.19 12.19 -23.50
CA GLU A 203 7.25 12.09 -24.51
C GLU A 203 7.97 13.44 -24.70
N GLY A 204 9.30 13.44 -24.52
CA GLY A 204 10.15 14.62 -24.66
C GLY A 204 10.01 15.65 -23.55
N LYS A 205 9.20 15.40 -22.51
CA LYS A 205 9.00 16.32 -21.37
C LYS A 205 9.82 15.88 -20.18
N LYS A 206 10.21 16.85 -19.35
CA LYS A 206 10.88 16.61 -18.07
C LYS A 206 9.86 16.53 -16.94
N ALA A 207 10.16 15.70 -15.94
CA ALA A 207 9.33 15.59 -14.73
C ALA A 207 9.18 16.95 -14.01
N THR A 208 10.23 17.78 -14.02
CA THR A 208 10.22 19.14 -13.46
C THR A 208 9.14 20.01 -14.08
N ASP A 209 9.02 19.95 -15.40
CA ASP A 209 8.11 20.83 -16.15
C ASP A 209 6.66 20.35 -15.96
N MET A 210 6.45 19.03 -16.01
CA MET A 210 5.13 18.44 -15.79
C MET A 210 4.62 18.65 -14.36
N LEU A 211 5.48 18.57 -13.34
CA LEU A 211 5.08 18.77 -11.93
C LEU A 211 4.97 20.26 -11.55
N ALA A 212 5.68 21.15 -12.23
CA ALA A 212 5.58 22.59 -11.99
C ALA A 212 4.17 23.12 -12.30
N THR A 213 3.47 22.56 -13.30
CA THR A 213 2.11 22.98 -13.68
C THR A 213 1.02 22.47 -12.75
N VAL A 214 1.30 21.47 -11.91
CA VAL A 214 0.30 20.87 -11.02
C VAL A 214 0.08 21.75 -9.79
N THR A 215 -1.14 22.26 -9.63
CA THR A 215 -1.56 23.09 -8.50
C THR A 215 -2.39 22.28 -7.51
N GLN A 216 -2.33 22.65 -6.23
CA GLN A 216 -3.31 22.14 -5.25
C GLN A 216 -4.71 22.64 -5.61
N VAL A 217 -5.72 21.83 -5.33
CA VAL A 217 -7.13 22.18 -5.47
C VAL A 217 -7.72 22.51 -4.11
N GLN A 218 -8.74 23.36 -4.07
CA GLN A 218 -9.41 23.78 -2.83
C GLN A 218 -10.41 22.73 -2.32
N SER A 219 -9.96 21.47 -2.29
CA SER A 219 -10.77 20.29 -2.00
C SER A 219 -10.10 19.48 -0.91
N TYR A 220 -10.90 19.02 0.06
CA TYR A 220 -10.40 18.22 1.16
C TYR A 220 -10.50 16.73 0.84
N GLY A 221 -9.51 15.99 1.33
CA GLY A 221 -9.50 14.53 1.25
C GLY A 221 -9.09 13.96 -0.09
N GLN A 222 -9.03 12.63 -0.14
CA GLN A 222 -8.42 11.87 -1.22
C GLN A 222 -9.36 10.73 -1.63
N ASN A 223 -9.83 10.77 -2.87
CA ASN A 223 -10.61 9.69 -3.47
C ASN A 223 -9.68 8.76 -4.26
N ILE A 224 -9.00 7.89 -3.51
CA ILE A 224 -8.11 6.86 -4.06
C ILE A 224 -8.86 5.91 -5.00
N PRO A 225 -10.08 5.41 -4.70
CA PRO A 225 -10.83 4.55 -5.62
C PRO A 225 -10.98 5.13 -7.03
N SER A 226 -11.45 6.38 -7.15
CA SER A 226 -11.55 7.08 -8.44
C SER A 226 -10.20 7.20 -9.15
N ALA A 227 -9.13 7.43 -8.39
CA ALA A 227 -7.81 7.55 -8.96
C ALA A 227 -7.28 6.21 -9.49
N ILE A 228 -7.58 5.10 -8.80
CA ILE A 228 -7.30 3.74 -9.27
C ILE A 228 -8.12 3.42 -10.53
N ASP A 229 -9.37 3.88 -10.63
CA ASP A 229 -10.15 3.75 -11.87
C ASP A 229 -9.50 4.48 -13.04
N VAL A 230 -8.94 5.67 -12.83
CA VAL A 230 -8.15 6.37 -13.85
C VAL A 230 -6.91 5.56 -14.25
N VAL A 231 -6.21 4.91 -13.29
CA VAL A 231 -5.10 3.99 -13.62
C VAL A 231 -5.58 2.81 -14.47
N ARG A 232 -6.73 2.21 -14.15
CA ARG A 232 -7.32 1.12 -14.94
C ARG A 232 -7.67 1.59 -16.36
N GLN A 233 -8.14 2.83 -16.52
CA GLN A 233 -8.41 3.43 -17.84
C GLN A 233 -7.13 3.67 -18.65
N LEU A 234 -6.05 4.12 -18.00
CA LEU A 234 -4.73 4.20 -18.65
C LEU A 234 -4.30 2.82 -19.16
N ALA A 235 -4.46 1.78 -18.33
CA ALA A 235 -4.08 0.41 -18.65
C ALA A 235 -4.90 -0.18 -19.83
N SER A 236 -6.16 0.21 -19.97
CA SER A 236 -7.06 -0.34 -20.99
C SER A 236 -7.03 0.44 -22.31
N ASN A 237 -6.46 1.65 -22.33
CA ASN A 237 -6.47 2.51 -23.50
C ASN A 237 -5.06 2.78 -24.05
N ALA A 238 -4.72 2.09 -25.14
CA ALA A 238 -3.43 2.25 -25.83
C ALA A 238 -3.20 3.68 -26.36
N SER A 239 -4.25 4.47 -26.64
CA SER A 239 -4.08 5.86 -27.11
C SER A 239 -3.52 6.78 -26.02
N LEU A 240 -3.64 6.39 -24.75
CA LEU A 240 -3.05 7.10 -23.61
C LEU A 240 -1.57 6.74 -23.39
N GLY A 241 -0.98 5.93 -24.29
CA GLY A 241 0.45 5.62 -24.31
C GLY A 241 0.88 4.49 -23.38
N TYR A 242 -0.07 3.75 -22.78
CA TYR A 242 0.25 2.57 -21.98
C TYR A 242 0.82 1.44 -22.84
N ARG A 243 1.97 0.90 -22.43
CA ARG A 243 2.67 -0.16 -23.16
C ARG A 243 2.19 -1.53 -22.70
N GLN A 244 1.26 -2.13 -23.44
CA GLN A 244 0.67 -3.43 -23.08
C GLN A 244 1.75 -4.52 -22.88
N PRO A 245 1.71 -5.31 -21.79
CA PRO A 245 2.69 -6.37 -21.52
C PRO A 245 2.80 -7.41 -22.64
N ALA A 246 1.71 -7.67 -23.37
CA ALA A 246 1.70 -8.59 -24.50
C ALA A 246 2.58 -8.12 -25.68
N GLN A 247 2.72 -6.80 -25.87
CA GLN A 247 3.53 -6.20 -26.93
C GLN A 247 4.92 -5.79 -26.42
N TYR A 248 5.01 -5.39 -25.15
CA TYR A 248 6.23 -4.88 -24.52
C TYR A 248 6.54 -5.67 -23.23
N PRO A 249 6.95 -6.94 -23.33
CA PRO A 249 7.10 -7.83 -22.17
C PRO A 249 8.20 -7.39 -21.18
N ASN A 250 9.11 -6.52 -21.61
CA ASN A 250 10.19 -5.98 -20.78
C ASN A 250 9.82 -4.66 -20.08
N VAL A 251 8.69 -4.05 -20.45
CA VAL A 251 8.20 -2.83 -19.77
C VAL A 251 7.51 -3.24 -18.49
N ARG A 252 7.88 -2.57 -17.39
CA ARG A 252 7.24 -2.75 -16.10
C ARG A 252 6.37 -1.54 -15.77
N HIS A 253 5.37 -1.76 -14.95
CA HIS A 253 4.38 -0.74 -14.62
C HIS A 253 4.31 -0.55 -13.11
N LEU A 254 4.40 0.71 -12.67
CA LEU A 254 4.40 1.05 -11.26
C LEU A 254 3.48 2.24 -11.01
N VAL A 255 2.58 2.10 -10.04
CA VAL A 255 1.86 3.21 -9.46
C VAL A 255 2.65 3.72 -8.25
N ILE A 256 2.88 5.03 -8.20
CA ILE A 256 3.44 5.70 -7.04
C ILE A 256 2.38 6.65 -6.51
N TYR A 257 1.89 6.39 -5.31
CA TYR A 257 1.02 7.29 -4.58
C TYR A 257 1.82 8.23 -3.69
N ALA A 258 1.90 9.50 -4.10
CA ALA A 258 2.64 10.52 -3.40
C ALA A 258 1.68 11.43 -2.62
N THR A 259 1.78 11.46 -1.29
CA THR A 259 0.81 12.15 -0.43
C THR A 259 1.43 12.98 0.69
N LEU A 260 0.76 14.09 1.01
CA LEU A 260 1.06 14.92 2.18
C LEU A 260 -0.06 14.90 3.23
N ASN A 261 -1.23 14.33 2.93
CA ASN A 261 -2.41 14.40 3.80
C ASN A 261 -2.86 13.06 4.37
N GLY A 262 -2.65 11.94 3.68
CA GLY A 262 -3.07 10.59 4.08
C GLY A 262 -4.57 10.38 4.42
N ALA A 263 -5.40 11.42 4.31
CA ALA A 263 -6.80 11.43 4.69
C ALA A 263 -7.66 11.01 3.50
N GLN A 264 -8.16 9.78 3.55
CA GLN A 264 -9.06 9.24 2.54
C GLN A 264 -10.47 9.77 2.76
N THR A 265 -11.15 10.14 1.68
CA THR A 265 -12.56 10.53 1.69
C THR A 265 -13.41 9.51 0.96
N ASP A 266 -14.71 9.50 1.30
CA ASP A 266 -15.73 8.66 0.70
C ASP A 266 -15.55 8.45 -0.82
N GLY A 267 -15.73 7.20 -1.23
CA GLY A 267 -15.51 6.79 -2.62
C GLY A 267 -15.47 5.27 -2.84
N GLY A 268 -15.47 4.45 -1.78
CA GLY A 268 -15.43 3.00 -1.89
C GLY A 268 -14.44 2.38 -0.91
N ASP A 269 -13.89 1.22 -1.28
CA ASP A 269 -12.88 0.49 -0.51
C ASP A 269 -11.51 0.58 -1.22
N PRO A 270 -10.70 1.61 -0.88
CA PRO A 270 -9.41 1.82 -1.53
C PRO A 270 -8.42 0.69 -1.30
N VAL A 271 -8.55 -0.06 -0.20
CA VAL A 271 -7.71 -1.22 0.10
C VAL A 271 -8.02 -2.33 -0.91
N ASN A 272 -9.30 -2.65 -1.11
CA ASN A 272 -9.70 -3.64 -2.10
C ASN A 272 -9.36 -3.20 -3.54
N ASP A 273 -9.48 -1.91 -3.86
CA ASP A 273 -9.16 -1.39 -5.20
C ASP A 273 -7.67 -1.52 -5.54
N VAL A 274 -6.79 -1.13 -4.62
CA VAL A 274 -5.34 -1.30 -4.76
C VAL A 274 -4.97 -2.78 -4.84
N HIS A 275 -5.57 -3.63 -4.00
CA HIS A 275 -5.34 -5.08 -4.08
C HIS A 275 -5.79 -5.68 -5.41
N THR A 276 -6.94 -5.27 -5.92
CA THR A 276 -7.44 -5.74 -7.22
C THR A 276 -6.53 -5.28 -8.35
N LEU A 277 -6.06 -4.03 -8.31
CA LEU A 277 -5.12 -3.50 -9.29
C LEU A 277 -3.82 -4.32 -9.34
N VAL A 278 -3.21 -4.58 -8.18
CA VAL A 278 -1.93 -5.30 -8.15
C VAL A 278 -2.09 -6.78 -8.43
N ARG A 279 -3.17 -7.43 -7.94
CA ARG A 279 -3.49 -8.84 -8.28
C ARG A 279 -3.78 -9.02 -9.76
N GLY A 280 -4.32 -7.99 -10.42
CA GLY A 280 -4.49 -7.98 -11.88
C GLY A 280 -3.16 -8.05 -12.63
N GLY A 281 -2.03 -7.79 -11.97
CA GLY A 281 -0.68 -7.91 -12.53
C GLY A 281 -0.26 -6.74 -13.41
N SER A 282 -1.20 -5.86 -13.79
CA SER A 282 -0.94 -4.72 -14.67
C SER A 282 -0.06 -3.65 -14.06
N PHE A 283 -0.05 -3.49 -12.73
CA PHE A 283 0.76 -2.49 -12.03
C PHE A 283 1.26 -3.02 -10.68
N GLY A 284 2.48 -2.64 -10.29
CA GLY A 284 2.85 -2.57 -8.87
C GLY A 284 2.30 -1.31 -8.21
N PHE A 285 2.26 -1.23 -6.88
CA PHE A 285 1.74 -0.07 -6.16
C PHE A 285 2.65 0.30 -4.98
N SER A 286 3.13 1.54 -4.90
CA SER A 286 3.98 2.02 -3.82
C SER A 286 3.52 3.38 -3.33
N ILE A 287 3.85 3.73 -2.09
CA ILE A 287 3.49 5.01 -1.47
C ILE A 287 4.75 5.78 -1.08
N VAL A 288 4.75 7.08 -1.36
CA VAL A 288 5.70 8.06 -0.83
C VAL A 288 4.90 9.08 -0.02
N ALA A 289 5.12 9.12 1.28
CA ALA A 289 4.39 9.95 2.22
C ALA A 289 5.30 11.05 2.80
N HIS A 290 4.77 12.24 2.98
CA HIS A 290 5.49 13.32 3.66
C HIS A 290 5.77 12.99 5.13
N SER A 291 6.87 13.52 5.69
CA SER A 291 7.32 13.25 7.07
C SER A 291 6.25 13.50 8.14
N SER A 292 5.47 14.56 7.97
CA SER A 292 4.41 14.95 8.91
C SER A 292 3.22 13.98 8.98
N LEU A 293 3.18 12.95 8.15
CA LEU A 293 2.23 11.84 8.26
C LEU A 293 2.75 10.70 9.15
N TYR A 294 4.05 10.68 9.44
CA TYR A 294 4.65 9.60 10.21
C TYR A 294 4.25 9.61 11.69
N SER A 295 4.06 10.79 12.26
CA SER A 295 3.68 10.99 13.66
C SER A 295 2.17 10.87 13.91
N ASP A 296 1.35 10.87 12.87
CA ASP A 296 -0.10 10.73 12.97
C ASP A 296 -0.46 9.25 12.82
N SER A 297 -0.84 8.60 13.92
CA SER A 297 -1.11 7.15 13.94
C SER A 297 -2.28 6.76 13.05
N ALA A 298 -3.33 7.59 12.95
CA ALA A 298 -4.50 7.30 12.14
C ALA A 298 -4.18 7.42 10.65
N LEU A 299 -3.50 8.50 10.24
CA LEU A 299 -3.12 8.68 8.83
C LEU A 299 -2.08 7.65 8.40
N LYS A 300 -1.12 7.33 9.28
CA LYS A 300 -0.16 6.25 9.05
C LYS A 300 -0.84 4.89 8.89
N ALA A 301 -1.84 4.61 9.72
CA ALA A 301 -2.63 3.37 9.60
C ALA A 301 -3.33 3.28 8.24
N ASN A 302 -3.92 4.39 7.78
CA ASN A 302 -4.57 4.44 6.46
C ASN A 302 -3.60 4.17 5.30
N LEU A 303 -2.33 4.58 5.41
CA LEU A 303 -1.34 4.29 4.37
C LEU A 303 -0.83 2.85 4.44
N LEU A 304 -0.64 2.31 5.66
CA LEU A 304 -0.22 0.91 5.88
C LEU A 304 -1.32 -0.10 5.53
N SER A 305 -2.58 0.31 5.47
CA SER A 305 -3.67 -0.54 4.98
C SER A 305 -3.59 -0.75 3.46
N LEU A 306 -3.12 0.26 2.71
CA LEU A 306 -2.97 0.25 1.26
C LEU A 306 -1.69 -0.44 0.77
N ALA A 307 -0.56 -0.22 1.44
CA ALA A 307 0.73 -0.76 1.04
C ALA A 307 1.53 -1.31 2.23
N SER A 308 2.38 -2.30 1.94
CA SER A 308 3.31 -2.85 2.94
C SER A 308 4.50 -1.95 3.22
N TYR A 309 5.12 -2.03 4.40
CA TYR A 309 6.34 -1.28 4.74
C TYR A 309 7.44 -1.27 3.65
N PRO A 310 7.76 -2.37 2.95
CA PRO A 310 8.75 -2.34 1.85
C PRO A 310 8.36 -1.47 0.64
N CYS A 311 7.13 -0.96 0.67
CA CYS A 311 6.37 -0.31 -0.38
C CYS A 311 5.66 0.96 0.10
N LEU A 312 6.03 1.41 1.30
CA LEU A 312 5.63 2.69 1.87
C LEU A 312 6.88 3.35 2.44
N TYR A 313 7.22 4.50 1.89
CA TYR A 313 8.28 5.34 2.43
C TYR A 313 7.70 6.61 3.04
N PHE A 314 8.03 6.87 4.29
CA PHE A 314 7.81 8.17 4.91
C PHE A 314 9.08 9.00 4.78
N ALA A 315 8.99 10.20 4.22
CA ALA A 315 10.10 11.10 4.00
C ALA A 315 10.59 11.80 5.28
N ILE A 316 10.77 11.03 6.36
CA ILE A 316 11.13 11.50 7.71
C ILE A 316 12.58 12.01 7.83
N ASP A 317 13.46 11.59 6.92
CA ASP A 317 14.89 11.87 7.00
C ASP A 317 15.29 13.09 6.15
N ASN A 318 16.21 13.90 6.68
CA ASN A 318 16.96 14.89 5.91
C ASN A 318 18.24 14.20 5.37
N PRO A 319 18.48 14.14 4.04
CA PRO A 319 17.82 14.90 2.97
C PRO A 319 16.73 14.11 2.25
N THR A 320 15.50 14.60 2.27
CA THR A 320 14.37 14.09 1.48
C THR A 320 14.72 14.04 -0.01
N THR A 321 15.49 15.01 -0.48
CA THR A 321 16.07 15.11 -1.84
C THR A 321 17.02 13.97 -2.20
N THR A 322 17.51 13.20 -1.22
CA THR A 322 18.34 12.01 -1.44
C THR A 322 17.52 10.74 -1.32
N TYR A 323 16.74 10.60 -0.26
CA TYR A 323 16.12 9.32 0.08
C TYR A 323 14.83 9.03 -0.69
N ILE A 324 14.05 10.03 -1.10
CA ILE A 324 12.91 9.81 -2.01
C ILE A 324 13.42 9.26 -3.36
N PRO A 325 14.44 9.86 -4.02
CA PRO A 325 15.06 9.26 -5.19
C PRO A 325 15.57 7.85 -4.96
N TYR A 326 16.28 7.59 -3.85
CA TYR A 326 16.77 6.23 -3.55
C TYR A 326 15.65 5.21 -3.42
N TYR A 327 14.57 5.57 -2.73
CA TYR A 327 13.41 4.71 -2.58
C TYR A 327 12.74 4.37 -3.91
N ILE A 328 12.40 5.39 -4.70
CA ILE A 328 11.73 5.21 -6.00
C ILE A 328 12.62 4.42 -6.96
N ASN A 329 13.93 4.71 -6.98
CA ASN A 329 14.87 4.09 -7.88
C ASN A 329 15.27 2.66 -7.45
N ASP A 330 15.41 2.37 -6.15
CA ASP A 330 15.59 0.98 -5.68
C ASP A 330 14.36 0.13 -6.04
N LEU A 331 13.15 0.68 -5.91
CA LEU A 331 11.91 -0.02 -6.27
C LEU A 331 11.88 -0.43 -7.73
N THR A 332 12.27 0.44 -8.66
CA THR A 332 12.32 0.13 -10.09
C THR A 332 13.49 -0.80 -10.45
N CYS A 333 14.53 -0.86 -9.63
CA CYS A 333 15.58 -1.87 -9.77
C CYS A 333 15.14 -3.29 -9.36
N ARG A 334 14.02 -3.45 -8.63
CA ARG A 334 13.56 -4.78 -8.19
C ARG A 334 13.03 -5.59 -9.36
N ARG A 335 13.40 -6.87 -9.42
CA ARG A 335 12.94 -7.81 -10.44
C ARG A 335 11.40 -7.86 -10.53
N ASN A 336 10.75 -7.82 -9.38
CA ASN A 336 9.31 -7.65 -9.24
C ASN A 336 9.05 -6.40 -8.40
N PRO A 337 8.74 -5.24 -9.01
CA PRO A 337 8.34 -4.03 -8.29
C PRO A 337 6.90 -4.12 -7.75
N GLN A 338 6.28 -5.32 -7.81
CA GLN A 338 4.94 -5.57 -7.30
C GLN A 338 4.97 -5.49 -5.78
N CYS A 339 4.78 -4.27 -5.33
CA CYS A 339 4.55 -3.91 -3.97
C CYS A 339 3.11 -4.23 -3.54
N SER A 340 2.67 -5.47 -3.74
CA SER A 340 1.50 -6.01 -3.04
C SER A 340 1.65 -7.51 -2.87
N ASP A 341 2.43 -7.88 -1.86
CA ASP A 341 2.22 -9.16 -1.19
C ASP A 341 1.39 -8.95 0.06
N LYS A 342 0.13 -8.53 -0.15
CA LYS A 342 -0.97 -9.21 0.54
C LYS A 342 -1.56 -10.37 -0.30
N ALA A 343 -0.98 -10.68 -1.47
CA ALA A 343 -1.51 -11.66 -2.40
C ALA A 343 -0.51 -12.67 -2.99
N GLY A 344 0.79 -12.57 -2.69
CA GLY A 344 1.68 -13.71 -2.73
C GLY A 344 1.53 -14.51 -1.45
N GLY A 345 0.86 -15.67 -1.52
CA GLY A 345 1.21 -16.76 -0.59
C GLY A 345 2.73 -16.97 -0.61
N PRO A 346 3.31 -17.58 0.43
CA PRO A 346 4.76 -17.77 0.50
C PRO A 346 5.22 -18.41 -0.80
N GLN A 347 5.93 -17.65 -1.64
CA GLN A 347 6.69 -18.25 -2.72
C GLN A 347 7.75 -19.10 -2.03
N ASN A 348 7.49 -20.41 -1.99
CA ASN A 348 8.40 -21.46 -1.58
C ASN A 348 9.06 -21.27 -0.20
N PHE A 349 8.25 -21.34 0.87
CA PHE A 349 8.69 -22.12 2.04
C PHE A 349 8.18 -23.55 1.85
N LEU A 350 8.67 -24.22 0.81
CA LEU A 350 8.72 -25.67 0.82
C LEU A 350 9.84 -26.01 1.80
N LEU A 351 9.43 -26.39 3.00
CA LEU A 351 10.24 -27.22 3.88
C LEU A 351 10.64 -28.46 3.05
N ASN A 352 11.94 -28.60 2.79
CA ASN A 352 12.51 -29.93 2.59
C ASN A 352 12.55 -30.63 3.94
#